data_AF-A0A922DKX5-F1
#
_entry.id   AF-A0A922DKX5-F1
#
_cell.length_a   1.000
_cell.length_b   1.000
_cell.length_c   1.000
_cell.angle_alpha   90.00
_cell.angle_beta   90.00
_cell.angle_gamma   90.00
#
_symmetry.space_group_name_H-M   'P 1'
#
loop_
_entity.id
_entity.type
_entity.pdbx_description
1 polymer ?
#
loop_
_entity_poly.entity_id
_entity_poly.type
_entity_poly.pdbx_seq_one_letter_code
_entity_poly.pdbx_strand_id
1 'polypeptide(L)'
;EGTQELHPVLAHKLFLLRRPDVQDIEKVRLKEEVFAIVKADDMAPLYETLVADSVFEKDRGVLDSMCVKIDEEIKKLDEKIADAEENLGESEVREAHLAKSLFFIRIGDMDKALEQFRVTENKMVAVGQKMDLVFYMLQLGFFYMDFDLISKSIDKAKILFEAGGDWERKNRLKVYEGLYCMST
;
A
#
# COMPACT_ATOMS: atom_id res chain seq x y z
N GLU A 1 -3.92 -9.78 19.89
CA GLU A 1 -4.85 -9.94 18.75
C GLU A 1 -4.23 -9.22 17.58
N GLY A 2 -3.86 -9.93 16.51
CA GLY A 2 -3.22 -9.30 15.37
C GLY A 2 -4.24 -8.47 14.63
N THR A 3 -4.15 -7.14 14.71
CA THR A 3 -4.95 -6.25 13.88
C THR A 3 -4.66 -6.59 12.43
N GLN A 4 -5.64 -7.18 11.74
CA GLN A 4 -5.51 -7.53 10.33
C GLN A 4 -5.22 -6.23 9.58
N GLU A 5 -4.19 -6.21 8.74
CA GLU A 5 -3.89 -5.05 7.92
C GLU A 5 -5.14 -4.66 7.10
N LEU A 6 -5.47 -3.37 7.06
CA LEU A 6 -6.70 -2.88 6.42
C LEU A 6 -6.76 -3.23 4.92
N HIS A 7 -5.60 -3.27 4.26
CA HIS A 7 -5.48 -3.40 2.81
C HIS A 7 -5.95 -4.78 2.29
N PRO A 8 -5.51 -5.92 2.85
CA PRO A 8 -6.06 -7.24 2.50
C PRO A 8 -7.57 -7.36 2.69
N VAL A 9 -8.11 -6.78 3.78
CA VAL A 9 -9.55 -6.80 4.06
C VAL A 9 -10.31 -5.99 3.01
N LEU A 10 -9.81 -4.80 2.67
CA LEU A 10 -10.38 -3.95 1.63
C LEU A 10 -10.33 -4.64 0.26
N ALA A 11 -9.20 -5.23 -0.12
CA ALA A 11 -9.04 -5.97 -1.38
C ALA A 11 -10.06 -7.12 -1.49
N HIS A 12 -10.26 -7.88 -0.41
CA HIS A 12 -11.24 -8.96 -0.40
C HIS A 12 -12.67 -8.44 -0.59
N LYS A 13 -13.05 -7.35 0.07
CA LYS A 13 -14.37 -6.73 -0.10
C LYS A 13 -14.59 -6.21 -1.52
N LEU A 14 -13.58 -5.56 -2.10
CA LEU A 14 -13.61 -5.11 -3.50
C LEU A 14 -13.76 -6.28 -4.47
N PHE A 15 -13.08 -7.39 -4.21
CA PHE A 15 -13.22 -8.60 -5.01
C PHE A 15 -14.65 -9.18 -4.95
N LEU A 16 -15.25 -9.24 -3.76
CA LEU A 16 -16.64 -9.69 -3.59
C LEU A 16 -17.64 -8.79 -4.32
N LEU A 17 -17.42 -7.47 -4.31
CA LEU A 17 -18.27 -6.51 -5.03
C LEU A 17 -18.28 -6.72 -6.55
N ARG A 18 -17.17 -7.21 -7.12
CA ARG A 18 -17.04 -7.48 -8.56
C ARG A 18 -17.67 -8.82 -8.99
N ARG A 19 -18.02 -9.70 -8.04
CA ARG A 19 -18.62 -11.01 -8.37
C ARG A 19 -20.12 -10.90 -8.64
N PRO A 20 -20.63 -11.57 -9.70
CA PRO A 20 -22.06 -11.60 -9.99
C PRO A 20 -22.86 -12.39 -8.94
N ASP A 21 -22.26 -13.41 -8.33
CA ASP A 21 -22.91 -14.41 -7.47
C ASP A 21 -23.29 -13.91 -6.07
N VAL A 22 -22.83 -12.71 -5.69
CA VAL A 22 -23.10 -12.12 -4.38
C VAL A 22 -24.51 -11.51 -4.36
N GLN A 23 -25.28 -11.82 -3.32
CA GLN A 23 -26.63 -11.30 -3.14
C GLN A 23 -26.64 -9.77 -3.07
N ASP A 24 -27.67 -9.13 -3.63
CA ASP A 24 -27.73 -7.67 -3.69
C ASP A 24 -27.72 -6.99 -2.31
N ILE A 25 -28.34 -7.63 -1.30
CA ILE A 25 -28.31 -7.16 0.10
C ILE A 25 -26.88 -7.12 0.64
N GLU A 26 -26.09 -8.13 0.31
CA GLU A 26 -24.70 -8.22 0.74
C GLU A 26 -23.81 -7.23 -0.02
N LYS A 27 -24.09 -6.97 -1.30
CA LYS A 27 -23.43 -5.91 -2.08
C LYS A 27 -23.64 -4.53 -1.47
N VAL A 28 -24.85 -4.21 -0.99
CA VAL A 28 -25.11 -2.92 -0.33
C VAL A 28 -24.27 -2.77 0.94
N ARG A 29 -24.27 -3.79 1.82
CA ARG A 29 -23.44 -3.77 3.04
C ARG A 29 -21.94 -3.63 2.71
N LEU A 30 -21.45 -4.38 1.72
CA LEU A 30 -20.05 -4.30 1.30
C LEU A 30 -19.69 -2.92 0.75
N LYS A 31 -20.58 -2.27 0.00
CA LYS A 31 -20.37 -0.90 -0.49
C LYS A 31 -20.26 0.11 0.66
N GLU A 32 -21.13 0.01 1.66
CA GLU A 32 -21.08 0.88 2.84
C GLU A 32 -19.78 0.70 3.62
N GLU A 33 -19.36 -0.55 3.84
CA GLU A 33 -18.10 -0.86 4.53
C GLU A 33 -16.86 -0.38 3.75
N VAL A 34 -16.84 -0.57 2.43
CA VAL A 34 -15.77 -0.07 1.56
C VAL A 34 -15.73 1.46 1.59
N PHE A 35 -16.89 2.12 1.50
CA PHE A 35 -16.97 3.58 1.57
C PHE A 35 -16.48 4.12 2.91
N ALA A 36 -16.81 3.45 4.03
CA ALA A 36 -16.33 3.83 5.35
C ALA A 36 -14.80 3.74 5.45
N ILE A 37 -14.19 2.68 4.91
CA ILE A 37 -12.73 2.51 4.88
C ILE A 37 -12.07 3.58 4.01
N VAL A 38 -12.58 3.77 2.79
CA VAL A 38 -12.07 4.78 1.84
C VAL A 38 -12.12 6.19 2.45
N LYS A 39 -13.18 6.49 3.19
CA LYS A 39 -13.34 7.78 3.90
C LYS A 39 -12.46 7.91 5.14
N ALA A 40 -12.20 6.82 5.85
CA ALA A 40 -11.37 6.84 7.06
C ALA A 40 -9.89 7.09 6.73
N ASP A 41 -9.39 6.51 5.64
CA ASP A 41 -7.99 6.61 5.22
C ASP A 41 -7.74 7.65 4.10
N ASP A 42 -8.76 8.43 3.76
CA ASP A 42 -8.74 9.45 2.70
C ASP A 42 -8.18 8.90 1.37
N MET A 43 -8.65 7.71 0.95
CA MET A 43 -8.18 6.98 -0.24
C MET A 43 -8.75 7.55 -1.56
N ALA A 44 -8.45 8.80 -1.88
CA ALA A 44 -8.99 9.48 -3.06
C ALA A 44 -8.71 8.75 -4.41
N PRO A 45 -7.49 8.25 -4.70
CA PRO A 45 -7.21 7.54 -5.95
C PRO A 45 -8.06 6.28 -6.14
N LEU A 46 -8.28 5.55 -5.04
CA LEU A 46 -9.12 4.36 -5.06
C LEU A 46 -10.60 4.74 -5.26
N TYR A 47 -11.07 5.80 -4.62
CA TYR A 47 -12.43 6.31 -4.80
C TYR A 47 -12.70 6.70 -6.26
N GLU A 48 -11.77 7.40 -6.92
CA GLU A 48 -11.88 7.75 -8.34
C GLU A 48 -11.99 6.51 -9.24
N THR A 49 -11.18 5.49 -8.96
CA THR A 49 -11.24 4.21 -9.69
C THR A 49 -12.59 3.52 -9.49
N LEU A 50 -13.12 3.51 -8.27
CA LEU A 50 -14.41 2.88 -7.97
C LEU A 50 -15.61 3.65 -8.54
N VAL A 51 -15.50 4.97 -8.67
CA VAL A 51 -16.46 5.80 -9.42
C VAL A 51 -16.39 5.49 -10.92
N ALA A 52 -15.19 5.33 -11.48
CA ALA A 52 -15.01 4.95 -12.88
C ALA A 52 -15.59 3.54 -13.18
N ASP A 53 -15.40 2.60 -12.26
CA ASP A 53 -15.99 1.24 -12.31
C ASP A 53 -17.52 1.24 -12.07
N SER A 54 -18.17 2.41 -11.91
CA SER A 54 -19.60 2.56 -11.62
C SER A 54 -20.07 1.87 -10.34
N VAL A 55 -19.15 1.65 -9.38
CA VAL A 55 -19.45 1.05 -8.08
C VAL A 55 -20.09 2.09 -7.15
N PHE A 56 -19.61 3.33 -7.21
CA PHE A 56 -20.10 4.48 -6.44
C PHE A 56 -20.54 5.65 -7.33
N GLU A 57 -21.47 6.45 -6.82
CA GLU A 57 -21.79 7.74 -7.41
C GLU A 57 -20.70 8.77 -7.05
N LYS A 58 -20.41 9.67 -7.99
CA LYS A 58 -19.38 10.70 -7.82
C LYS A 58 -19.84 11.79 -6.87
N ASP A 59 -19.34 11.79 -5.64
CA ASP A 59 -19.47 12.90 -4.70
C ASP A 59 -18.22 13.78 -4.76
N ARG A 60 -18.35 14.96 -5.38
CA ARG A 60 -17.25 15.92 -5.47
C ARG A 60 -16.85 16.49 -4.11
N GLY A 61 -17.79 16.68 -3.18
CA GLY A 61 -17.49 17.28 -1.88
C GLY A 61 -16.63 16.36 -1.02
N VAL A 62 -16.88 15.06 -1.07
CA VAL A 62 -16.05 14.05 -0.37
C VAL A 62 -14.67 13.96 -1.01
N LEU A 63 -14.60 13.92 -2.34
CA LEU A 63 -13.33 13.84 -3.07
C LEU A 63 -12.45 15.08 -2.82
N ASP A 64 -13.01 16.28 -2.92
CA ASP A 64 -12.28 17.52 -2.66
C ASP A 64 -11.79 17.57 -1.21
N SER A 65 -12.61 17.15 -0.25
CA SER A 65 -12.21 17.06 1.16
C SER A 65 -11.06 16.07 1.39
N MET A 66 -11.03 14.93 0.69
CA MET A 66 -9.94 13.96 0.79
C MET A 66 -8.66 14.55 0.17
N CYS A 67 -8.74 15.12 -1.04
CA CYS A 67 -7.60 15.72 -1.73
C CYS A 67 -6.93 16.83 -0.89
N VAL A 68 -7.72 17.71 -0.27
CA VAL A 68 -7.19 18.77 0.59
C VAL A 68 -6.39 18.19 1.76
N LYS A 69 -6.92 17.17 2.46
CA LYS A 69 -6.21 16.53 3.57
C LYS A 69 -4.95 15.80 3.09
N ILE A 70 -5.02 15.13 1.94
CA ILE A 70 -3.87 14.45 1.34
C ILE A 70 -2.76 15.47 1.06
N ASP A 71 -3.08 16.59 0.43
CA ASP A 71 -2.11 17.65 0.13
C ASP A 71 -1.52 18.27 1.40
N GLU A 72 -2.31 18.45 2.46
CA GLU A 72 -1.83 18.92 3.75
C GLU A 72 -0.89 17.91 4.43
N GLU A 73 -1.20 16.61 4.40
CA GLU A 73 -0.33 15.58 4.97
C GLU A 73 0.96 15.39 4.15
N ILE A 74 0.89 15.46 2.83
CA ILE A 74 2.08 15.43 1.96
C ILE A 74 3.01 16.59 2.29
N LYS A 75 2.48 17.81 2.41
CA LYS A 75 3.27 18.98 2.80
C LYS A 75 3.96 18.79 4.15
N LYS A 76 3.24 18.30 5.17
CA LYS A 76 3.82 18.00 6.48
C LYS A 76 4.93 16.95 6.41
N LEU A 77 4.77 15.93 5.56
CA LEU A 77 5.78 14.90 5.36
C LEU A 77 7.01 15.44 4.62
N ASP A 78 6.81 16.31 3.63
CA ASP A 78 7.89 16.97 2.90
C ASP A 78 8.68 17.94 3.79
N GLU A 79 8.00 18.72 4.62
CA GLU A 79 8.64 19.57 5.64
C GLU A 79 9.46 18.74 6.62
N LYS A 80 8.93 17.59 7.09
CA LYS A 80 9.67 16.67 7.96
C LYS A 80 10.89 16.05 7.28
N ILE A 81 10.80 15.73 5.99
CA ILE A 81 11.94 15.22 5.23
C ILE A 81 13.01 16.31 5.10
N ALA A 82 12.61 17.54 4.74
CA ALA A 82 13.53 18.66 4.61
C ALA A 82 14.24 18.99 5.93
N ASP A 83 13.49 19.05 7.03
CA ASP A 83 14.05 19.25 8.37
C ASP A 83 15.01 18.12 8.77
N ALA A 84 14.64 16.87 8.47
CA ALA A 84 15.52 15.74 8.74
C ALA A 84 16.81 15.77 7.92
N GLU A 85 16.75 16.19 6.66
CA GLU A 85 17.93 16.29 5.78
C GLU A 85 18.85 17.47 6.13
N GLU A 86 18.30 18.57 6.65
CA GLU A 86 19.08 19.75 7.05
C GLU A 86 19.64 19.64 8.47
N ASN A 87 18.83 19.14 9.41
CA ASN A 87 19.09 19.29 10.84
C ASN A 87 19.34 17.97 11.59
N LEU A 88 18.95 16.81 11.02
CA LEU A 88 18.99 15.52 11.71
C LEU A 88 19.98 14.53 11.06
N GLY A 89 19.96 13.27 11.51
CA GLY A 89 20.83 12.21 11.04
C GLY A 89 20.22 11.36 9.93
N GLU A 90 21.04 10.48 9.36
CA GLU A 90 20.61 9.54 8.32
C GLU A 90 19.48 8.59 8.77
N SER A 91 19.39 8.33 10.07
CA SER A 91 18.32 7.48 10.63
C SER A 91 16.96 8.16 10.52
N GLU A 92 16.88 9.43 10.90
CA GLU A 92 15.68 10.25 10.88
C GLU A 92 15.26 10.53 9.43
N VAL A 93 16.21 10.82 8.54
CA VAL A 93 15.94 10.98 7.09
C VAL A 93 15.28 9.73 6.52
N ARG A 94 15.83 8.55 6.84
CA ARG A 94 15.27 7.26 6.38
C ARG A 94 13.86 7.03 6.92
N GLU A 95 13.62 7.30 8.20
CA GLU A 95 12.30 7.15 8.82
C GLU A 95 11.27 8.11 8.21
N ALA A 96 11.66 9.36 7.90
CA ALA A 96 10.80 10.33 7.24
C ALA A 96 10.40 9.87 5.82
N HIS A 97 11.37 9.37 5.04
CA HIS A 97 11.10 8.81 3.71
C HIS A 97 10.20 7.55 3.77
N LEU A 98 10.42 6.68 4.75
CA LEU A 98 9.58 5.50 4.98
C LEU A 98 8.15 5.91 5.36
N ALA A 99 7.98 6.88 6.26
CA ALA A 99 6.68 7.39 6.64
C ALA A 99 5.90 7.94 5.43
N LYS A 100 6.58 8.66 4.53
CA LYS A 100 5.97 9.14 3.28
C LYS A 100 5.59 8.00 2.34
N SER A 101 6.40 6.95 2.24
CA SER A 101 6.07 5.76 1.44
C SER A 101 4.84 5.02 1.98
N LEU A 102 4.78 4.82 3.30
CA LEU A 102 3.64 4.17 3.97
C LEU A 102 2.37 5.00 3.86
N PHE A 103 2.49 6.34 3.88
CA PHE A 103 1.36 7.23 3.61
C PHE A 103 0.81 7.03 2.19
N PHE A 104 1.66 6.96 1.16
CA PHE A 104 1.21 6.68 -0.20
C PHE A 104 0.53 5.31 -0.34
N ILE A 105 1.02 4.28 0.35
CA ILE A 105 0.31 2.99 0.45
C ILE A 105 -1.06 3.19 1.09
N ARG A 106 -1.14 3.93 2.21
CA ARG A 106 -2.39 4.13 2.95
C ARG A 106 -3.46 4.76 2.08
N ILE A 107 -3.12 5.78 1.31
CA ILE A 107 -4.10 6.45 0.42
C ILE A 107 -4.38 5.66 -0.88
N GLY A 108 -3.63 4.60 -1.17
CA GLY A 108 -3.77 3.80 -2.39
C GLY A 108 -3.24 4.50 -3.65
N ASP A 109 -2.23 5.37 -3.52
CA ASP A 109 -1.55 5.98 -4.67
C ASP A 109 -0.34 5.12 -5.07
N MET A 110 -0.58 4.18 -5.99
CA MET A 110 0.41 3.17 -6.39
C MET A 110 1.65 3.80 -7.04
N ASP A 111 1.46 4.72 -7.98
CA ASP A 111 2.57 5.29 -8.76
C ASP A 111 3.51 6.10 -7.87
N LYS A 112 2.95 6.97 -7.01
CA LYS A 112 3.76 7.75 -6.07
C LYS A 112 4.39 6.88 -4.99
N ALA A 113 3.70 5.83 -4.54
CA ALA A 113 4.28 4.87 -3.60
C ALA A 113 5.53 4.20 -4.19
N LEU A 114 5.45 3.71 -5.44
CA LEU A 114 6.57 3.05 -6.11
C LEU A 114 7.75 3.99 -6.36
N GLU A 115 7.49 5.26 -6.70
CA GLU A 115 8.55 6.27 -6.84
C GLU A 115 9.23 6.55 -5.49
N GLN A 116 8.45 6.80 -4.44
CA GLN A 116 8.97 7.08 -3.11
C GLN A 116 9.69 5.86 -2.50
N PHE A 117 9.27 4.65 -2.84
CA PHE A 117 9.98 3.43 -2.42
C PHE A 117 11.38 3.35 -2.98
N ARG A 118 11.61 3.75 -4.24
CA ARG A 118 12.95 3.78 -4.83
C ARG A 118 13.86 4.75 -4.08
N VAL A 119 13.33 5.92 -3.70
CA VAL A 119 14.07 6.91 -2.90
C VAL A 119 14.41 6.34 -1.52
N THR A 120 13.42 5.75 -0.85
CA THR A 120 13.57 5.18 0.50
C THR A 120 14.57 4.02 0.51
N GLU A 121 14.54 3.16 -0.50
CA GLU A 121 15.46 2.03 -0.64
C GLU A 121 16.93 2.48 -0.72
N ASN A 122 17.20 3.56 -1.45
CA ASN A 122 18.56 4.10 -1.60
C ASN A 122 19.12 4.62 -0.27
N LYS A 123 18.26 5.06 0.64
CA LYS A 123 18.64 5.51 2.00
C LYS A 123 18.76 4.34 3.00
N MET A 124 18.32 3.14 2.63
CA MET A 124 18.43 1.95 3.49
C MET A 124 19.78 1.25 3.32
N VAL A 125 20.44 0.98 4.45
CA VAL A 125 21.74 0.28 4.47
C VAL A 125 21.56 -1.19 4.82
N ALA A 126 20.67 -1.49 5.78
CA ALA A 126 20.48 -2.85 6.26
C ALA A 126 19.62 -3.70 5.30
N VAL A 127 20.07 -4.93 5.03
CA VAL A 127 19.34 -5.90 4.19
C VAL A 127 17.93 -6.17 4.72
N GLY A 128 17.78 -6.30 6.05
CA GLY A 128 16.47 -6.49 6.68
C GLY A 128 15.49 -5.36 6.38
N GLN A 129 15.94 -4.10 6.41
CA GLN A 129 15.11 -2.93 6.10
C GLN A 129 14.68 -2.93 4.62
N LYS A 130 15.60 -3.27 3.71
CA LYS A 130 15.28 -3.41 2.28
C LYS A 130 14.27 -4.53 2.05
N MET A 131 14.39 -5.63 2.80
CA MET A 131 13.47 -6.76 2.70
C MET A 131 12.06 -6.40 3.19
N ASP A 132 11.96 -5.61 4.27
CA ASP A 132 10.67 -5.07 4.73
C ASP A 132 10.02 -4.18 3.67
N LEU A 133 10.82 -3.36 2.97
CA LEU A 133 10.35 -2.56 1.84
C LEU A 133 9.77 -3.41 0.71
N VAL A 134 10.44 -4.52 0.37
CA VAL A 134 9.97 -5.45 -0.66
C VAL A 134 8.66 -6.13 -0.24
N PHE A 135 8.46 -6.42 1.05
CA PHE A 135 7.18 -6.95 1.52
C PHE A 135 6.04 -5.94 1.37
N TYR A 136 6.27 -4.65 1.57
CA TYR A 136 5.26 -3.62 1.26
C TYR A 136 4.93 -3.57 -0.24
N MET A 137 5.93 -3.69 -1.11
CA MET A 137 5.70 -3.78 -2.56
C MET A 137 4.90 -5.02 -2.95
N LEU A 138 5.15 -6.17 -2.30
CA LEU A 138 4.38 -7.39 -2.51
C LEU A 138 2.92 -7.21 -2.07
N GLN A 139 2.67 -6.61 -0.90
CA GLN A 139 1.31 -6.30 -0.43
C GLN A 139 0.57 -5.40 -1.42
N LEU A 140 1.22 -4.38 -1.96
CA LEU A 140 0.66 -3.49 -2.97
C LEU A 140 0.36 -4.25 -4.28
N GLY A 141 1.29 -5.10 -4.74
CA GLY A 141 1.12 -5.94 -5.91
C GLY A 141 -0.09 -6.88 -5.78
N PHE A 142 -0.25 -7.54 -4.63
CA PHE A 142 -1.42 -8.38 -4.37
C PHE A 142 -2.73 -7.58 -4.23
N PHE A 143 -2.69 -6.37 -3.68
CA PHE A 143 -3.86 -5.51 -3.59
C PHE A 143 -4.43 -5.14 -4.97
N TYR A 144 -3.56 -4.76 -5.91
CA TYR A 144 -3.95 -4.41 -7.28
C TYR A 144 -3.94 -5.59 -8.26
N MET A 145 -3.56 -6.79 -7.80
CA MET A 145 -3.36 -7.99 -8.63
C MET A 145 -2.38 -7.76 -9.80
N ASP A 146 -1.33 -6.97 -9.57
CA ASP A 146 -0.25 -6.74 -10.54
C ASP A 146 0.80 -7.87 -10.44
N PHE A 147 0.62 -8.90 -11.26
CA PHE A 147 1.50 -10.07 -11.28
C PHE A 147 2.94 -9.76 -11.72
N ASP A 148 3.15 -8.73 -12.54
CA ASP A 148 4.49 -8.30 -12.96
C ASP A 148 5.24 -7.67 -11.78
N LEU A 149 4.57 -6.81 -11.01
CA LEU A 149 5.12 -6.25 -9.78
C LEU A 149 5.38 -7.32 -8.72
N ILE A 150 4.47 -8.28 -8.55
CA ILE A 150 4.64 -9.39 -7.59
C ILE A 150 5.86 -10.23 -7.98
N SER A 151 5.97 -10.67 -9.23
CA SER A 151 7.08 -11.51 -9.69
C SER A 151 8.43 -10.81 -9.48
N LYS A 152 8.55 -9.54 -9.91
CA LYS A 152 9.78 -8.75 -9.74
C LYS A 152 10.14 -8.57 -8.26
N SER A 153 9.14 -8.38 -7.41
CA SER A 153 9.35 -8.21 -5.96
C SER A 153 9.76 -9.52 -5.30
N ILE A 154 9.22 -10.68 -5.70
CA ILE A 154 9.65 -12.00 -5.22
C ILE A 154 11.12 -12.25 -5.61
N ASP A 155 11.50 -11.99 -6.86
CA ASP A 155 12.88 -12.19 -7.32
C ASP A 155 13.86 -11.29 -6.56
N LYS A 156 13.47 -10.03 -6.33
CA LYS A 156 14.25 -9.10 -5.51
C LYS A 156 14.37 -9.57 -4.07
N ALA A 157 13.30 -10.08 -3.46
CA ALA A 157 13.33 -10.63 -2.10
C ALA A 157 14.25 -11.85 -1.99
N LYS A 158 14.30 -12.71 -3.02
CA LYS A 158 15.25 -13.85 -3.08
C LYS A 158 16.70 -13.38 -3.10
N ILE A 159 17.02 -12.37 -3.93
CA ILE A 159 18.37 -11.80 -3.99
C ILE A 159 18.78 -11.21 -2.64
N LEU A 160 17.89 -10.45 -2.00
CA LEU A 160 18.14 -9.88 -0.67
C LEU A 160 18.27 -10.95 0.41
N PHE A 161 17.54 -12.05 0.31
CA PHE A 161 17.63 -13.18 1.24
C PHE A 161 19.01 -13.84 1.20
N GLU A 162 19.55 -14.12 0.00
CA GLU A 162 20.90 -14.67 -0.18
C GLU A 162 21.99 -13.75 0.39
N ALA A 163 21.73 -12.43 0.45
CA ALA A 163 22.67 -11.43 0.99
C ALA A 163 22.66 -11.31 2.53
N GLY A 164 21.73 -11.98 3.24
CA GLY A 164 21.70 -11.96 4.71
C GLY A 164 20.31 -11.83 5.33
N GLY A 165 19.30 -12.51 4.77
CA GLY A 165 17.95 -12.54 5.33
C GLY A 165 17.85 -13.43 6.58
N ASP A 166 17.07 -12.98 7.55
CA ASP A 166 16.75 -13.76 8.75
C ASP A 166 15.65 -14.81 8.48
N TRP A 167 15.57 -15.79 9.37
CA TRP A 167 14.66 -16.92 9.22
C TRP A 167 13.18 -16.53 9.21
N GLU A 168 12.80 -15.51 9.98
CA GLU A 168 11.42 -15.01 10.02
C GLU A 168 10.98 -14.45 8.66
N ARG A 169 11.80 -13.60 8.05
CA ARG A 169 11.53 -13.05 6.71
C ARG A 169 11.54 -14.12 5.63
N LYS A 170 12.32 -15.20 5.78
CA LYS A 170 12.28 -16.36 4.86
C LYS A 170 10.90 -17.02 4.85
N ASN A 171 10.32 -17.24 6.03
CA ASN A 171 8.99 -17.86 6.12
C ASN A 171 7.93 -16.95 5.51
N ARG A 172 8.01 -15.63 5.76
CA ARG A 172 7.10 -14.65 5.15
C ARG A 172 7.21 -14.65 3.62
N LEU A 173 8.44 -14.69 3.07
CA LEU A 173 8.65 -14.81 1.62
C LEU A 173 8.01 -16.08 1.05
N LYS A 174 8.17 -17.23 1.72
CA LYS A 174 7.56 -18.49 1.28
C LYS A 174 6.03 -18.44 1.24
N VAL A 175 5.40 -17.73 2.18
CA VAL A 175 3.95 -17.51 2.17
C VAL A 175 3.54 -16.67 0.95
N TYR A 176 4.27 -15.59 0.64
CA TYR A 176 3.98 -14.80 -0.57
C TYR A 176 4.22 -15.57 -1.86
N GLU A 177 5.26 -16.39 -1.94
CA GLU A 177 5.47 -17.29 -3.09
C GLU A 177 4.31 -18.26 -3.26
N GLY A 178 3.87 -18.90 -2.16
CA GLY A 178 2.71 -19.79 -2.18
C GLY A 178 1.45 -19.07 -2.65
N LEU A 179 1.19 -17.86 -2.13
CA LEU A 179 0.05 -17.05 -2.55
C LEU A 179 0.12 -16.68 -4.04
N TYR A 180 1.30 -16.31 -4.56
CA TYR A 180 1.50 -16.03 -5.97
C TYR A 180 1.21 -17.27 -6.83
N CYS A 181 1.73 -18.44 -6.45
CA CYS A 181 1.48 -19.70 -7.15
C CYS A 181 0.01 -20.18 -7.10
N MET A 182 -0.77 -19.73 -6.11
CA MET A 182 -2.21 -20.01 -6.05
C MET A 182 -3.06 -19.00 -6.85
N SER A 183 -2.51 -17.81 -7.11
CA SER A 183 -3.21 -16.71 -7.78
C SER A 183 -2.95 -16.65 -9.28
N THR A 184 -1.94 -17.37 -9.75
CA THR A 184 -1.55 -17.56 -11.16
C THR A 184 -1.91 -18.95 -11.63
#